data_AF-A0A969EG28-F1
#
_entry.id   AF-A0A969EG28-F1
#
_cell.length_a   1.000
_cell.length_b   1.000
_cell.length_c   1.000
_cell.angle_alpha   90.00
_cell.angle_beta   90.00
_cell.angle_gamma   90.00
#
_symmetry.space_group_name_H-M   'P 1'
#
loop_
_entity.id
_entity.type
_entity.pdbx_description
1 polymer ?
#
loop_
_entity_poly.entity_id
_entity_poly.type
_entity_poly.pdbx_seq_one_letter_code
_entity_poly.pdbx_strand_id
1 'polypeptide(L)'
;MKIILQSLVLFVILGGLITFTSCGDDPPSKTQEEIQLELLAKTWQPISVELDGVDKTTDYSSFSLTLSGTAGSAPYSYTTSGRPTLSPWPSSGTWDFGTDLATQLVRDPSTADERDMTYQVSDTQFQLTFQFSGPGYSARTSNVTGTWVLLLVYNQKDINIKKGSFWSFFYFKSTTVIPSPPLSMCSSLHD
;
A
#
# COMPACT_ATOMS: atom_id res chain seq x y z
N MET A 1 -12.91 -40.30 -64.87
CA MET A 1 -12.06 -39.42 -64.03
C MET A 1 -12.70 -38.05 -63.71
N LYS A 2 -14.04 -37.96 -63.52
CA LYS A 2 -14.71 -36.70 -63.09
C LYS A 2 -15.22 -36.75 -61.65
N ILE A 3 -15.48 -37.95 -61.12
CA ILE A 3 -16.08 -38.13 -59.79
C ILE A 3 -15.03 -38.02 -58.67
N ILE A 4 -13.78 -38.42 -58.92
CA ILE A 4 -12.68 -38.38 -57.93
C ILE A 4 -12.21 -36.94 -57.66
N LEU A 5 -12.27 -36.06 -58.67
CA LEU A 5 -11.89 -34.65 -58.53
C LEU A 5 -12.93 -33.85 -57.72
N GLN A 6 -14.19 -34.27 -57.75
CA GLN A 6 -15.30 -33.59 -57.07
C GLN A 6 -15.38 -33.95 -55.58
N SER A 7 -14.97 -35.17 -55.20
CA SER A 7 -14.86 -35.60 -53.80
C SER A 7 -13.67 -34.96 -53.07
N LEU A 8 -12.60 -34.60 -53.78
CA LEU A 8 -11.42 -33.95 -53.18
C LEU A 8 -11.66 -32.48 -52.81
N VAL A 9 -12.47 -31.76 -53.60
CA VAL A 9 -12.83 -30.35 -53.34
C VAL A 9 -13.79 -30.21 -52.15
N LEU A 10 -14.67 -31.19 -51.92
CA LEU A 10 -15.60 -31.17 -50.79
C LEU A 10 -14.89 -31.36 -49.42
N PHE A 11 -13.80 -32.14 -49.39
CA PHE A 11 -13.05 -32.43 -48.17
C PHE A 11 -12.19 -31.24 -47.70
N VAL A 12 -11.76 -30.38 -48.63
CA VAL A 12 -10.98 -29.17 -48.34
C VAL A 12 -11.85 -28.03 -47.78
N ILE A 13 -13.13 -27.96 -48.15
CA ILE A 13 -14.06 -26.93 -47.65
C ILE A 13 -14.54 -27.24 -46.23
N LEU A 14 -14.59 -28.52 -45.82
CA LEU A 14 -15.03 -28.92 -44.47
C LEU A 14 -13.91 -28.93 -43.42
N GLY A 15 -12.64 -28.82 -43.83
CA GLY A 15 -11.47 -28.80 -42.94
C GLY A 15 -11.02 -27.40 -42.47
N GLY A 16 -11.62 -26.33 -42.97
CA GLY A 16 -11.17 -24.95 -42.72
C GLY A 16 -11.71 -24.29 -41.44
N LEU A 17 -12.53 -24.98 -40.64
CA LEU A 17 -13.32 -24.35 -39.57
C LEU A 17 -12.81 -24.60 -38.14
N ILE A 18 -11.62 -25.17 -37.95
CA ILE A 18 -11.10 -25.47 -36.61
C ILE A 18 -9.63 -25.06 -36.46
N THR A 19 -9.35 -23.75 -36.47
CA THR A 19 -8.07 -23.21 -35.93
C THR A 19 -8.22 -21.82 -35.28
N PHE A 20 -9.31 -21.57 -34.55
CA PHE A 20 -9.34 -20.53 -33.51
C PHE A 20 -9.41 -21.18 -32.13
N THR A 21 -8.49 -22.11 -31.86
CA THR A 21 -8.23 -22.55 -30.50
C THR A 21 -7.32 -21.53 -29.83
N SER A 22 -7.92 -20.74 -28.94
CA SER A 22 -7.32 -20.40 -27.64
C SER A 22 -5.88 -19.87 -27.69
N CYS A 23 -5.72 -18.59 -28.01
CA CYS A 23 -4.70 -17.83 -27.30
C CYS A 23 -5.35 -17.48 -25.95
N GLY A 24 -4.92 -18.17 -24.89
CA GLY A 24 -5.38 -17.88 -23.54
C GLY A 24 -5.04 -16.44 -23.22
N ASP A 25 -6.03 -15.69 -22.75
CA ASP A 25 -5.83 -14.40 -22.13
C ASP A 25 -5.04 -14.63 -20.83
N ASP A 26 -3.71 -14.74 -20.94
CA ASP A 26 -2.86 -14.50 -19.78
C ASP A 26 -3.19 -13.08 -19.31
N PRO A 27 -3.60 -12.87 -18.05
CA PRO A 27 -3.82 -11.52 -17.55
C PRO A 27 -2.53 -10.73 -17.78
N PRO A 28 -2.63 -9.46 -18.21
CA PRO A 28 -1.45 -8.65 -18.50
C PRO A 28 -0.51 -8.71 -17.29
N SER A 29 0.74 -9.10 -17.55
CA SER A 29 1.76 -9.14 -16.51
C SER A 29 1.92 -7.73 -15.94
N LYS A 30 1.86 -7.59 -14.61
CA LYS A 30 2.02 -6.29 -13.95
C LYS A 30 3.38 -5.72 -14.28
N THR A 31 3.41 -4.43 -14.62
CA THR A 31 4.64 -3.66 -14.78
C THR A 31 5.39 -3.56 -13.44
N GLN A 32 6.70 -3.30 -13.51
CA GLN A 32 7.51 -3.10 -12.30
C GLN A 32 6.99 -1.93 -11.45
N GLU A 33 6.50 -0.87 -12.10
CA GLU A 33 5.88 0.27 -11.43
C GLU A 33 4.63 -0.16 -10.65
N GLU A 34 3.73 -0.93 -11.26
CA GLU A 34 2.52 -1.43 -10.59
C GLU A 34 2.86 -2.30 -9.37
N ILE A 35 3.88 -3.16 -9.50
CA ILE A 35 4.34 -4.03 -8.41
C ILE A 35 4.86 -3.19 -7.24
N GLN A 36 5.73 -2.21 -7.51
CA GLN A 36 6.31 -1.36 -6.47
C GLN A 36 5.27 -0.43 -5.84
N LEU A 37 4.37 0.13 -6.66
CA LEU A 37 3.29 0.97 -6.19
C LEU A 37 2.33 0.19 -5.29
N GLU A 38 1.97 -1.06 -5.62
CA GLU A 38 1.12 -1.90 -4.76
C GLU A 38 1.77 -2.22 -3.41
N LEU A 39 3.11 -2.39 -3.40
CA LEU A 39 3.86 -2.58 -2.15
C LEU A 39 3.88 -1.31 -1.30
N LEU A 40 4.09 -0.15 -1.92
CA LEU A 40 4.26 1.15 -1.26
C LEU A 40 2.95 1.83 -0.86
N ALA A 41 1.87 1.67 -1.64
CA ALA A 41 0.59 2.38 -1.51
C ALA A 41 -0.23 1.92 -0.29
N LYS A 42 0.31 2.20 0.89
CA LYS A 42 -0.14 1.75 2.21
C LYS A 42 0.03 2.88 3.22
N THR A 43 -0.51 2.65 4.42
CA THR A 43 -0.28 3.50 5.59
C THR A 43 0.78 2.86 6.48
N TRP A 44 1.90 3.54 6.64
CA TRP A 44 3.09 3.10 7.33
C TRP A 44 3.22 3.78 8.70
N GLN A 45 3.48 2.99 9.73
CA GLN A 45 3.70 3.43 11.11
C GLN A 45 5.17 3.28 11.50
N PRO A 46 5.77 4.14 12.31
CA PRO A 46 7.17 4.03 12.67
C PRO A 46 7.46 2.88 13.62
N ILE A 47 8.50 2.12 13.31
CA ILE A 47 9.21 1.24 14.24
C ILE A 47 10.38 2.00 14.85
N SER A 48 11.16 2.68 14.02
CA SER A 48 12.34 3.43 14.42
C SER A 48 12.54 4.65 13.53
N VAL A 49 13.01 5.74 14.12
CA VAL A 49 13.39 6.97 13.42
C VAL A 49 14.72 7.43 13.95
N GLU A 50 15.70 7.63 13.08
CA GLU A 50 17.04 8.11 13.42
C GLU A 50 17.38 9.39 12.65
N LEU A 51 18.08 10.30 13.31
CA LEU A 51 18.71 11.48 12.74
C LEU A 51 20.21 11.42 13.02
N ASP A 52 21.04 11.28 11.98
CA ASP A 52 22.49 11.13 12.10
C ASP A 52 22.90 10.01 13.09
N GLY A 53 22.13 8.92 13.11
CA GLY A 53 22.31 7.79 14.03
C GLY A 53 21.83 8.02 15.46
N VAL A 54 21.21 9.17 15.75
CA VAL A 54 20.56 9.46 17.03
C VAL A 54 19.09 9.07 16.96
N ASP A 55 18.66 8.22 17.89
CA ASP A 55 17.26 7.80 17.99
C ASP A 55 16.31 8.98 18.27
N LYS A 56 15.25 9.07 17.47
CA LYS A 56 14.14 10.03 17.51
C LYS A 56 12.78 9.34 17.58
N THR A 57 12.75 8.02 17.75
CA THR A 57 11.53 7.21 17.67
C THR A 57 10.41 7.69 18.58
N THR A 58 10.74 8.15 19.80
CA THR A 58 9.75 8.67 20.76
C THR A 58 8.99 9.88 20.22
N ASP A 59 9.67 10.80 19.52
CA ASP A 59 9.08 12.01 18.95
C ASP A 59 8.11 11.69 17.80
N TYR A 60 8.29 10.51 17.18
CA TYR A 60 7.51 10.02 16.06
C TYR A 60 6.50 8.94 16.49
N SER A 61 6.25 8.73 17.78
CA SER A 61 5.37 7.64 18.25
C SER A 61 3.94 7.67 17.69
N SER A 62 3.44 8.84 17.27
CA SER A 62 2.14 9.00 16.60
C SER A 62 2.23 9.26 15.10
N PHE A 63 3.44 9.29 14.54
CA PHE A 63 3.67 9.58 13.14
C PHE A 63 3.07 8.48 12.26
N SER A 64 2.52 8.87 11.11
CA SER A 64 2.04 7.94 10.11
C SER A 64 2.28 8.54 8.74
N LEU A 65 2.76 7.73 7.80
CA LEU A 65 2.97 8.10 6.40
C LEU A 65 2.04 7.27 5.53
N THR A 66 1.13 7.92 4.81
CA THR A 66 0.29 7.24 3.81
C THR A 66 0.79 7.59 2.42
N LEU A 67 1.17 6.59 1.64
CA LEU A 67 1.45 6.73 0.21
C LEU A 67 0.23 6.25 -0.56
N SER A 68 -0.18 6.98 -1.59
CA SER A 68 -1.31 6.64 -2.45
C SER A 68 -1.03 7.01 -3.90
N GLY A 69 -1.55 6.23 -4.83
CA GLY A 69 -1.33 6.43 -6.25
C GLY A 69 -2.07 5.43 -7.12
N THR A 70 -2.06 5.66 -8.42
CA THR A 70 -2.57 4.74 -9.44
C THR A 70 -1.56 4.72 -10.57
N ALA A 71 -1.07 3.53 -10.95
CA ALA A 71 0.02 3.40 -11.91
C ALA A 71 -0.25 4.20 -13.20
N GLY A 72 0.80 4.82 -13.76
CA GLY A 72 0.68 5.70 -14.92
C GLY A 72 0.09 7.09 -14.63
N SER A 73 -0.12 7.45 -13.36
CA SER A 73 -0.63 8.76 -12.93
C SER A 73 0.35 9.53 -12.05
N ALA A 74 1.65 9.28 -12.20
CA ALA A 74 2.69 10.04 -11.51
C ALA A 74 2.60 11.55 -11.79
N PRO A 75 2.93 12.43 -10.83
CA PRO A 75 3.40 12.10 -9.48
C PRO A 75 2.27 11.65 -8.55
N TYR A 76 2.57 10.72 -7.67
CA TYR A 76 1.69 10.12 -6.67
C TYR A 76 1.52 11.03 -5.44
N SER A 77 0.54 10.73 -4.60
CA SER A 77 0.25 11.53 -3.41
C SER A 77 0.79 10.88 -2.14
N TYR A 78 1.18 11.70 -1.16
CA TYR A 78 1.39 11.24 0.20
C TYR A 78 0.79 12.19 1.23
N THR A 79 0.48 11.65 2.41
CA THR A 79 0.06 12.41 3.58
C THR A 79 0.81 11.93 4.82
N THR A 80 1.06 12.87 5.74
CA THR A 80 1.60 12.57 7.07
C THR A 80 0.67 13.05 8.15
N SER A 81 0.59 12.29 9.24
CA SER A 81 -0.13 12.66 10.46
C SER A 81 0.73 12.41 11.69
N GLY A 82 0.39 13.02 12.83
CA GLY A 82 1.09 12.82 14.10
C GLY A 82 2.58 13.18 14.08
N ARG A 83 2.97 14.06 13.16
CA ARG A 83 4.34 14.58 13.06
C ARG A 83 4.68 15.47 14.28
N PRO A 84 5.90 15.37 14.83
CA PRO A 84 6.36 16.30 15.84
C PRO A 84 6.47 17.72 15.27
N THR A 85 6.58 18.71 16.16
CA THR A 85 6.77 20.11 15.75
C THR A 85 8.01 20.26 14.87
N LEU A 86 9.12 19.58 15.17
CA LEU A 86 10.31 19.58 14.33
C LEU A 86 10.35 18.31 13.49
N SER A 87 9.96 18.41 12.22
CA SER A 87 9.92 17.27 11.30
C SER A 87 10.46 17.66 9.92
N PRO A 88 11.21 16.76 9.25
CA PRO A 88 11.62 16.94 7.86
C PRO A 88 10.47 16.62 6.88
N TRP A 89 9.28 16.26 7.39
CA TRP A 89 8.11 15.91 6.59
C TRP A 89 7.07 17.03 6.58
N PRO A 90 6.60 17.48 5.41
CA PRO A 90 5.38 18.28 5.32
C PRO A 90 4.15 17.40 5.60
N SER A 91 3.00 18.01 5.85
CA SER A 91 1.74 17.30 6.16
C SER A 91 1.22 16.48 4.99
N SER A 92 1.60 16.86 3.77
CA SER A 92 1.18 16.25 2.53
C SER A 92 2.05 16.76 1.41
N GLY A 93 2.09 16.02 0.32
CA GLY A 93 2.79 16.40 -0.89
C GLY A 93 2.63 15.34 -1.97
N THR A 94 3.55 15.35 -2.92
CA THR A 94 3.60 14.36 -3.98
C THR A 94 4.90 13.59 -3.98
N TRP A 95 4.93 12.42 -4.59
CA TRP A 95 6.16 11.64 -4.75
C TRP A 95 6.16 10.95 -6.11
N ASP A 96 7.34 10.64 -6.62
CA ASP A 96 7.51 9.88 -7.85
C ASP A 96 8.60 8.82 -7.64
N PHE A 97 8.67 7.84 -8.53
CA PHE A 97 9.82 6.96 -8.60
C PHE A 97 11.05 7.72 -9.10
N GLY A 98 12.21 7.39 -8.55
CA GLY A 98 13.48 7.89 -9.04
C GLY A 98 13.94 7.18 -10.31
N THR A 99 15.25 7.24 -10.58
CA THR A 99 15.83 6.56 -11.76
C THR A 99 15.67 5.04 -11.67
N ASP A 100 15.82 4.49 -10.45
CA ASP A 100 15.54 3.08 -10.16
C ASP A 100 14.23 2.94 -9.38
N LEU A 101 13.21 2.40 -10.04
CA LEU A 101 11.88 2.19 -9.46
C LEU A 101 11.88 1.24 -8.26
N ALA A 102 12.92 0.43 -8.05
CA ALA A 102 12.97 -0.53 -6.95
C ALA A 102 13.64 0.03 -5.68
N THR A 103 14.39 1.13 -5.79
CA THR A 103 15.25 1.63 -4.70
C THR A 103 15.19 3.14 -4.50
N GLN A 104 14.63 3.90 -5.44
CA GLN A 104 14.63 5.36 -5.39
C GLN A 104 13.23 5.95 -5.47
N LEU A 105 12.99 6.95 -4.62
CA LEU A 105 11.81 7.81 -4.64
C LEU A 105 12.26 9.27 -4.66
N VAL A 106 11.50 10.12 -5.33
CA VAL A 106 11.67 11.56 -5.30
C VAL A 106 10.46 12.16 -4.61
N ARG A 107 10.65 12.78 -3.45
CA ARG A 107 9.59 13.51 -2.74
C ARG A 107 9.47 14.91 -3.31
N ASP A 108 8.24 15.38 -3.48
CA ASP A 108 7.85 16.69 -3.99
C ASP A 108 8.65 17.13 -5.24
N PRO A 109 8.66 16.31 -6.31
CA PRO A 109 9.43 16.58 -7.52
C PRO A 109 9.05 17.92 -8.15
N SER A 110 10.04 18.61 -8.73
CA SER A 110 9.94 19.94 -9.34
C SER A 110 9.48 21.05 -8.39
N THR A 111 9.67 20.88 -7.07
CA THR A 111 9.38 21.90 -6.05
C THR A 111 10.64 22.31 -5.27
N ALA A 112 10.55 23.38 -4.47
CA ALA A 112 11.64 23.77 -3.57
C ALA A 112 11.93 22.70 -2.48
N ASP A 113 10.96 21.82 -2.24
CA ASP A 113 11.00 20.76 -1.25
C ASP A 113 11.40 19.40 -1.84
N GLU A 114 11.86 19.38 -3.10
CA GLU A 114 12.29 18.16 -3.80
C GLU A 114 13.39 17.43 -3.03
N ARG A 115 13.21 16.15 -2.71
CA ARG A 115 14.23 15.34 -2.04
C ARG A 115 14.32 13.95 -2.65
N ASP A 116 15.53 13.57 -3.03
CA ASP A 116 15.87 12.20 -3.38
C ASP A 116 15.94 11.34 -2.12
N MET A 117 15.31 10.17 -2.21
CA MET A 117 15.22 9.21 -1.11
C MET A 117 15.56 7.83 -1.62
N THR A 118 16.34 7.09 -0.84
CA THR A 118 16.55 5.65 -1.05
C THR A 118 15.59 4.88 -0.18
N TYR A 119 15.03 3.79 -0.69
CA TYR A 119 14.11 2.97 0.06
C TYR A 119 14.34 1.47 -0.11
N GLN A 120 13.83 0.71 0.85
CA GLN A 120 13.67 -0.73 0.78
C GLN A 120 12.28 -1.08 1.28
N VAL A 121 11.52 -1.84 0.50
CA VAL A 121 10.14 -2.22 0.85
C VAL A 121 9.97 -3.72 0.81
N SER A 122 9.16 -4.22 1.73
CA SER A 122 8.62 -5.58 1.77
C SER A 122 7.11 -5.50 2.02
N ASP A 123 6.45 -6.64 2.16
CA ASP A 123 5.01 -6.66 2.45
C ASP A 123 4.63 -5.93 3.74
N THR A 124 5.53 -5.94 4.74
CA THR A 124 5.27 -5.45 6.10
C THR A 124 6.22 -4.36 6.56
N GLN A 125 7.39 -4.21 5.96
CA GLN A 125 8.39 -3.20 6.37
C GLN A 125 8.74 -2.28 5.22
N PHE A 126 8.97 -1.02 5.56
CA PHE A 126 9.39 0.03 4.64
C PHE A 126 10.47 0.86 5.32
N GLN A 127 11.68 0.79 4.78
CA GLN A 127 12.79 1.62 5.23
C GLN A 127 13.01 2.75 4.23
N LEU A 128 13.17 3.97 4.73
CA LEU A 128 13.47 5.14 3.94
C LEU A 128 14.73 5.81 4.48
N THR A 129 15.60 6.26 3.58
CA THR A 129 16.81 7.00 3.91
C THR A 129 16.95 8.21 3.00
N PHE A 130 17.15 9.39 3.59
CA PHE A 130 17.30 10.62 2.83
C PHE A 130 18.09 11.68 3.61
N GLN A 131 18.69 12.61 2.88
CA GLN A 131 19.32 13.78 3.45
C GLN A 131 18.33 14.93 3.50
N PHE A 132 18.14 15.54 4.66
CA PHE A 132 17.38 16.77 4.78
C PHE A 132 18.33 17.94 5.03
N SER A 133 18.07 19.07 4.38
CA SER A 133 18.67 20.36 4.69
C SER A 133 17.57 21.41 4.75
N GLY A 134 17.35 22.00 5.92
CA GLY A 134 16.32 23.01 6.11
C GLY A 134 15.90 23.21 7.57
N PRO A 135 15.05 24.21 7.84
CA PRO A 135 14.62 24.56 9.20
C PRO A 135 13.60 23.58 9.81
N GLY A 136 13.11 22.61 9.02
CA GLY A 136 12.00 21.72 9.38
C GLY A 136 10.64 22.38 9.14
N TYR A 137 9.61 21.57 8.94
CA TYR A 137 8.27 22.05 8.62
C TYR A 137 7.48 22.40 9.89
N SER A 138 7.90 23.46 10.59
CA SER A 138 7.15 24.21 11.60
C SER A 138 7.95 25.47 12.01
N ALA A 139 7.26 26.57 12.26
CA ALA A 139 7.69 27.91 11.91
C ALA A 139 8.90 28.55 12.64
N ARG A 140 9.59 27.98 13.65
CA ARG A 140 10.70 28.70 14.34
C ARG A 140 11.82 27.78 14.88
N THR A 141 12.89 27.65 14.08
CA THR A 141 14.32 27.32 14.38
C THR A 141 14.67 26.16 15.31
N SER A 142 15.16 25.03 14.77
CA SER A 142 16.52 24.47 14.94
C SER A 142 16.67 23.10 14.24
N ASN A 143 17.92 22.75 13.97
CA ASN A 143 18.43 21.84 12.92
C ASN A 143 17.79 20.43 12.84
N VAL A 144 16.84 20.21 11.92
CA VAL A 144 16.44 18.86 11.43
C VAL A 144 17.29 18.41 10.24
N THR A 145 18.33 19.17 9.91
CA THR A 145 19.28 18.81 8.85
C THR A 145 20.09 17.61 9.30
N GLY A 146 20.28 16.67 8.40
CA GLY A 146 21.02 15.45 8.65
C GLY A 146 20.48 14.31 7.81
N THR A 147 21.08 13.15 8.02
CA THR A 147 20.65 11.90 7.41
C THR A 147 19.53 11.31 8.25
N TRP A 148 18.36 11.17 7.65
CA TRP A 148 17.21 10.55 8.27
C TRP A 148 17.11 9.09 7.83
N VAL A 149 16.90 8.21 8.79
CA VAL A 149 16.58 6.79 8.55
C VAL A 149 15.27 6.48 9.25
N LEU A 150 14.24 6.16 8.50
CA LEU A 150 12.93 5.78 9.02
C LEU A 150 12.70 4.30 8.71
N LEU A 151 12.53 3.48 9.73
CA LEU A 151 12.04 2.12 9.61
C LEU A 151 10.57 2.12 9.99
N LEU A 152 9.71 1.77 9.04
CA LEU A 152 8.26 1.80 9.17
C LEU A 152 7.68 0.40 8.98
N VAL A 153 6.51 0.15 9.59
CA VAL A 153 5.74 -1.09 9.51
C VAL A 153 4.35 -0.83 8.97
N TYR A 154 3.89 -1.78 8.17
CA TYR A 154 2.51 -1.86 7.76
C TYR A 154 1.69 -2.68 8.76
N ASN A 155 0.67 -2.07 9.39
CA ASN A 155 -0.23 -2.80 10.28
C ASN A 155 -1.41 -3.38 9.48
N GLN A 156 -1.39 -4.69 9.23
CA GLN A 156 -2.45 -5.37 8.46
C GLN A 156 -3.83 -5.39 9.15
N LYS A 157 -3.93 -4.97 10.42
CA LYS A 157 -5.22 -4.91 11.13
C LYS A 157 -6.24 -3.99 10.43
N ASP A 158 -5.77 -2.97 9.70
CA ASP A 158 -6.65 -2.03 9.00
C ASP A 158 -7.20 -2.55 7.66
N ILE A 159 -6.53 -3.51 7.00
CA ILE A 159 -7.06 -4.16 5.77
C ILE A 159 -8.25 -5.05 6.09
N ASN A 160 -8.17 -5.82 7.18
CA ASN A 160 -9.21 -6.80 7.50
C ASN A 160 -10.54 -6.12 7.85
N ILE A 161 -10.52 -4.88 8.33
CA ILE A 161 -11.72 -4.09 8.56
C ILE A 161 -12.32 -3.60 7.22
N LYS A 162 -11.49 -3.19 6.25
CA LYS A 162 -11.99 -2.72 4.93
C LYS A 162 -12.44 -3.87 4.01
N LYS A 163 -11.77 -5.02 4.03
CA LYS A 163 -12.23 -6.22 3.29
C LYS A 163 -13.47 -6.86 3.93
N GLY A 164 -13.60 -6.79 5.27
CA GLY A 164 -14.80 -7.23 5.99
C GLY A 164 -16.00 -6.28 5.85
N SER A 165 -15.79 -5.02 5.49
CA SER A 165 -16.86 -4.01 5.35
C SER A 165 -17.48 -3.92 3.95
N PHE A 166 -16.95 -4.62 2.94
CA PHE A 166 -17.47 -4.54 1.56
C PHE A 166 -18.50 -5.63 1.22
N TRP A 167 -18.74 -6.59 2.12
CA TRP A 167 -19.73 -7.68 1.93
C TRP A 167 -20.95 -7.61 2.86
N SER A 168 -21.13 -6.54 3.64
CA SER A 168 -22.19 -6.49 4.67
C SER A 168 -23.41 -5.64 4.32
N PHE A 169 -23.58 -5.22 3.05
CA PHE A 169 -24.83 -4.65 2.54
C PHE A 169 -25.56 -5.73 1.75
N PHE A 170 -26.34 -6.57 2.44
CA PHE A 170 -27.47 -7.38 1.98
C PHE A 170 -27.51 -8.63 2.87
N TYR A 171 -28.07 -8.53 4.07
CA TYR A 171 -28.95 -9.58 4.59
C TYR A 171 -29.80 -9.04 5.75
N PHE A 172 -31.05 -8.79 5.40
CA PHE A 172 -32.30 -8.97 6.15
C PHE A 172 -32.30 -8.89 7.70
N LYS A 173 -33.15 -7.99 8.21
CA LYS A 173 -33.62 -7.89 9.61
C LYS A 173 -34.00 -9.25 10.21
N SER A 174 -33.57 -9.50 11.45
CA SER A 174 -34.46 -10.05 12.48
C SER A 174 -33.92 -9.71 13.87
N THR A 175 -34.70 -8.92 14.61
CA THR A 175 -34.43 -8.58 16.01
C THR A 175 -34.93 -9.73 16.87
N THR A 176 -34.05 -10.39 17.61
CA THR A 176 -34.45 -11.20 18.77
C THR A 176 -33.62 -10.81 19.99
N VAL A 177 -34.36 -10.29 20.97
CA VAL A 177 -33.96 -9.90 22.32
C VAL A 177 -33.54 -11.14 23.10
N ILE A 178 -32.39 -11.11 23.77
CA ILE A 178 -31.98 -12.14 24.75
C ILE A 178 -32.20 -11.55 26.17
N PRO A 179 -33.00 -12.18 27.03
CA PRO A 179 -33.16 -11.77 28.43
C PRO A 179 -32.05 -12.35 29.33
N SER A 180 -31.65 -11.57 30.33
CA SER A 180 -30.68 -11.91 31.38
C SER A 180 -31.19 -13.06 32.28
N PRO A 181 -30.33 -14.00 32.71
CA PRO A 181 -30.72 -15.01 33.70
C PRO A 181 -30.65 -14.46 35.14
N PRO A 182 -31.53 -14.91 36.06
CA PRO A 182 -31.59 -14.44 37.44
C PRO A 182 -30.62 -15.18 38.37
N LEU A 183 -30.23 -14.48 39.44
CA LEU A 183 -29.44 -14.97 40.57
C LEU A 183 -30.18 -16.11 41.32
N SER A 184 -29.47 -17.21 41.60
CA SER A 184 -29.91 -18.26 42.51
C SER A 184 -28.85 -18.54 43.56
N MET A 185 -29.19 -18.25 44.80
CA MET A 185 -28.55 -18.74 46.02
C MET A 185 -28.53 -20.28 46.06
N CYS A 186 -27.49 -20.85 46.67
CA CYS A 186 -27.60 -22.11 47.41
C CYS A 186 -26.70 -22.06 48.64
N SER A 187 -27.34 -22.30 49.78
CA SER A 187 -26.80 -22.50 51.13
C SER A 187 -26.32 -23.95 51.29
N SER A 188 -25.27 -24.17 52.11
CA SER A 188 -25.04 -25.35 53.00
C SER A 188 -23.52 -25.56 53.20
N LEU A 189 -22.90 -25.32 54.37
CA LEU A 189 -22.82 -26.12 55.62
C LEU A 189 -21.66 -27.16 55.62
N HIS A 190 -20.95 -27.23 56.76
CA HIS A 190 -19.69 -27.93 57.15
C HIS A 190 -18.43 -27.07 57.10
N ASP A 191 -17.67 -26.83 58.18
CA ASP A 191 -17.68 -27.23 59.61
C ASP A 191 -17.28 -26.03 60.49
#